data_AF-A0A2J8LVE0-F1
#
_entry.id   AF-A0A2J8LVE0-F1
#
_cell.length_a   1.000
_cell.length_b   1.000
_cell.length_c   1.000
_cell.angle_alpha   90.00
_cell.angle_beta   90.00
_cell.angle_gamma   90.00
#
_symmetry.space_group_name_H-M   'P 1'
#
loop_
_entity.id
_entity.type
_entity.pdbx_description
1 polymer ?
#
loop_
_entity_poly.entity_id
_entity_poly.type
_entity_poly.pdbx_seq_one_letter_code
_entity_poly.pdbx_strand_id
1 'polypeptide(L)'
;MEGSLEREAPPAALAAVLKHSSTLPPESTQVRGYDFNRGVNYRALLEAFGTTGFQATNFGRAVQQVNAMIEKKLEPLSQDEDQHADLTQSRRPLTSCTIFLGYTSNLISSGIRETIRYLVQHNMVGTWWTYW
;
A
#
# COMPACT_ATOMS: atom_id res chain seq x y z
N MET A 1 10.33 -52.58 39.49
CA MET A 1 11.35 -51.62 38.99
C MET A 1 10.97 -51.31 37.55
N GLU A 2 9.91 -50.51 37.39
CA GLU A 2 9.50 -50.00 36.09
C GLU A 2 10.43 -48.85 35.71
N GLY A 3 11.42 -49.13 34.88
CA GLY A 3 12.22 -48.10 34.22
C GLY A 3 11.36 -47.43 33.17
N SER A 4 11.01 -46.16 33.40
CA SER A 4 10.38 -45.29 32.42
C SER A 4 11.24 -45.22 31.16
N LEU A 5 10.77 -45.84 30.08
CA LEU A 5 11.32 -45.71 28.73
C LEU A 5 11.18 -44.25 28.30
N GLU A 6 12.26 -43.47 28.36
CA GLU A 6 12.31 -42.17 27.69
C GLU A 6 12.12 -42.41 26.19
N ARG A 7 10.96 -41.99 25.66
CA ARG A 7 10.66 -42.05 24.23
C ARG A 7 11.48 -40.97 23.53
N GLU A 8 12.60 -41.36 22.94
CA GLU A 8 13.42 -40.48 22.11
C GLU A 8 12.64 -40.06 20.85
N ALA A 9 12.69 -38.77 20.51
CA ALA A 9 11.96 -38.24 19.37
C ALA A 9 12.53 -38.76 18.05
N PRO A 10 11.69 -39.04 17.02
CA PRO A 10 12.18 -39.55 15.74
C PRO A 10 13.25 -38.64 15.12
N PRO A 11 14.44 -39.16 14.74
CA PRO A 11 15.54 -38.34 14.20
C PRO A 11 15.15 -37.52 12.96
N ALA A 12 14.28 -38.07 12.11
CA ALA A 12 13.75 -37.36 10.93
C ALA A 12 12.88 -36.15 11.31
N ALA A 13 12.12 -36.23 12.41
CA ALA A 13 11.33 -35.11 12.91
C ALA A 13 12.24 -34.03 13.50
N LEU A 14 13.29 -34.42 14.23
CA LEU A 14 14.30 -33.49 14.76
C LEU A 14 15.00 -32.74 13.62
N ALA A 15 15.46 -33.45 12.59
CA ALA A 15 16.14 -32.83 11.45
C ALA A 15 15.22 -31.90 10.64
N ALA A 16 13.92 -32.23 10.52
CA ALA A 16 12.95 -31.40 9.78
C ALA A 16 12.56 -30.12 10.54
N VAL A 17 12.34 -30.22 11.85
CA VAL A 17 11.87 -29.10 12.68
C VAL A 17 13.01 -28.19 13.13
N LEU A 18 14.18 -28.76 13.45
CA LEU A 18 15.33 -28.03 14.01
C LEU A 18 16.36 -27.63 12.94
N LYS A 19 15.90 -27.42 11.71
CA LYS A 19 16.78 -26.97 10.62
C LYS A 19 17.29 -25.56 10.92
N HIS A 20 18.60 -25.37 10.81
CA HIS A 20 19.21 -24.04 10.96
C HIS A 20 18.74 -23.05 9.88
N SER A 21 18.38 -21.84 10.31
CA SER A 21 18.05 -20.73 9.44
C SER A 21 19.29 -19.93 9.05
N SER A 22 19.29 -19.37 7.84
CA SER A 22 20.27 -18.35 7.44
C SER A 22 19.94 -16.99 8.06
N THR A 23 20.92 -16.09 8.08
CA THR A 23 20.72 -14.70 8.50
C THR A 23 19.89 -13.92 7.46
N LEU A 24 19.01 -13.04 7.93
CA LEU A 24 18.25 -12.14 7.08
C LEU A 24 19.05 -10.87 6.73
N PRO A 25 18.75 -10.20 5.61
CA PRO A 25 19.34 -8.90 5.29
C PRO A 25 19.06 -7.82 6.36
N PRO A 26 19.98 -6.88 6.61
CA PRO A 26 19.84 -5.86 7.67
C PRO A 26 18.66 -4.90 7.46
N GLU A 27 18.21 -4.71 6.21
CA GLU A 27 17.04 -3.90 5.84
C GLU A 27 15.69 -4.61 6.10
N SER A 28 15.72 -5.87 6.58
CA SER A 28 14.51 -6.64 6.84
C SER A 28 13.67 -5.99 7.93
N THR A 29 12.48 -5.55 7.56
CA THR A 29 11.56 -4.92 8.50
C THR A 29 10.94 -5.96 9.43
N GLN A 30 11.10 -5.76 10.74
CA GLN A 30 10.49 -6.61 11.74
C GLN A 30 8.97 -6.39 11.81
N VAL A 31 8.21 -7.47 11.94
CA VAL A 31 6.76 -7.39 12.15
C VAL A 31 6.48 -6.82 13.54
N ARG A 32 5.77 -5.69 13.59
CA ARG A 32 5.36 -5.01 14.82
C ARG A 32 4.07 -4.22 14.58
N GLY A 33 3.05 -4.50 15.39
CA GLY A 33 1.78 -3.76 15.37
C GLY A 33 1.84 -2.46 16.18
N TYR A 34 0.75 -1.68 16.11
CA TYR A 34 0.58 -0.48 16.94
C TYR A 34 0.40 -0.83 18.42
N ASP A 35 1.06 -0.09 19.31
CA ASP A 35 0.94 -0.25 20.76
C ASP A 35 -0.10 0.72 21.33
N PHE A 36 -1.25 0.19 21.74
CA PHE A 36 -2.34 0.99 22.31
C PHE A 36 -2.04 1.55 23.71
N ASN A 37 -0.98 1.10 24.38
CA ASN A 37 -0.54 1.75 25.63
C ASN A 37 -0.04 3.18 25.39
N ARG A 38 0.26 3.55 24.14
CA ARG A 38 0.59 4.92 23.71
C ARG A 38 -0.64 5.80 23.50
N GLY A 39 -1.84 5.31 23.83
CA GLY A 39 -3.11 5.97 23.57
C GLY A 39 -3.63 5.76 22.14
N VAL A 40 -4.73 6.43 21.81
CA VAL A 40 -5.40 6.29 20.50
C VAL A 40 -4.96 7.41 19.56
N ASN A 41 -3.98 7.10 18.70
CA ASN A 41 -3.53 7.98 17.62
C ASN A 41 -3.75 7.29 16.26
N TYR A 42 -4.78 7.71 15.52
CA TYR A 42 -5.15 7.10 14.24
C TYR A 42 -4.06 7.21 13.17
N ARG A 43 -3.28 8.30 13.17
CA ARG A 43 -2.17 8.46 12.23
C ARG A 43 -1.11 7.40 12.47
N ALA A 44 -0.67 7.26 13.72
CA ALA A 44 0.34 6.27 14.09
C ALA A 44 -0.18 4.82 13.95
N LEU A 45 -1.48 4.60 14.16
CA LEU A 45 -2.13 3.30 13.92
C LEU A 45 -2.09 2.90 12.44
N LEU A 46 -2.51 3.80 11.53
CA LEU A 46 -2.49 3.54 10.09
C LEU A 46 -1.06 3.42 9.54
N GLU A 47 -0.10 4.16 10.11
CA GLU A 47 1.32 4.02 9.77
C GLU A 47 1.87 2.63 10.15
N ALA A 48 1.48 2.11 11.33
CA ALA A 48 1.88 0.78 11.78
C ALA A 48 1.35 -0.36 10.89
N PHE A 49 0.38 -0.11 10.00
CA PHE A 49 -0.04 -1.13 9.03
C PHE A 49 1.10 -1.56 8.10
N GLY A 50 2.08 -0.70 7.83
CA GLY A 50 3.29 -1.07 7.07
C GLY A 50 4.04 -2.25 7.68
N THR A 51 4.07 -2.36 9.02
CA THR A 51 4.80 -3.39 9.78
C THR A 51 3.89 -4.45 10.40
N THR A 52 2.58 -4.41 10.15
CA THR A 52 1.61 -5.34 10.77
C THR A 52 1.54 -6.70 10.05
N GLY A 53 1.82 -6.75 8.75
CA GLY A 53 1.77 -7.97 7.94
C GLY A 53 0.47 -8.14 7.13
N PHE A 54 0.44 -9.15 6.26
CA PHE A 54 -0.69 -9.49 5.39
C PHE A 54 -1.20 -8.28 4.58
N GLN A 55 -2.53 -8.06 4.55
CA GLN A 55 -3.14 -6.95 3.81
C GLN A 55 -2.85 -5.58 4.43
N ALA A 56 -2.52 -5.50 5.71
CA ALA A 56 -2.14 -4.24 6.34
C ALA A 56 -0.85 -3.69 5.71
N THR A 57 0.15 -4.55 5.46
CA THR A 57 1.38 -4.12 4.78
C THR A 57 1.10 -3.68 3.34
N ASN A 58 0.18 -4.35 2.63
CA ASN A 58 -0.24 -3.91 1.29
C ASN A 58 -0.92 -2.54 1.33
N PHE A 59 -1.74 -2.26 2.35
CA PHE A 59 -2.33 -0.93 2.54
C PHE A 59 -1.25 0.13 2.76
N GLY A 60 -0.26 -0.12 3.64
CA GLY A 60 0.86 0.79 3.86
C GLY A 60 1.64 1.09 2.58
N ARG A 61 1.89 0.06 1.75
CA ARG A 61 2.51 0.21 0.43
C ARG A 61 1.64 1.01 -0.54
N ALA A 62 0.32 0.81 -0.54
CA ALA A 62 -0.60 1.58 -1.37
C ALA A 62 -0.58 3.07 -0.99
N VAL A 63 -0.54 3.40 0.30
CA VAL A 63 -0.40 4.79 0.77
C VAL A 63 0.90 5.42 0.26
N GLN A 64 2.03 4.71 0.39
CA GLN A 64 3.32 5.19 -0.13
C GLN A 64 3.28 5.44 -1.63
N GLN A 65 2.70 4.50 -2.40
CA GLN A 65 2.63 4.62 -3.85
C GLN A 65 1.74 5.79 -4.30
N VAL A 66 0.57 5.98 -3.67
CA VAL A 66 -0.33 7.09 -4.00
C VAL A 66 0.32 8.43 -3.64
N ASN A 67 1.02 8.53 -2.50
CA ASN A 67 1.75 9.74 -2.15
C ASN A 67 2.87 10.05 -3.16
N ALA A 68 3.61 9.04 -3.61
CA ALA A 68 4.62 9.22 -4.66
C ALA A 68 4.02 9.74 -5.97
N MET A 69 2.82 9.27 -6.36
CA MET A 69 2.11 9.82 -7.54
C MET A 69 1.72 11.29 -7.34
N ILE A 70 1.24 11.65 -6.15
CA ILE A 70 0.85 13.03 -5.81
C ILE A 70 2.08 13.95 -5.80
N GLU A 71 3.16 13.55 -5.13
CA GLU A 71 4.42 14.28 -5.10
C GLU A 71 4.93 14.50 -6.52
N LYS A 72 4.96 13.44 -7.34
CA LYS A 72 5.36 13.54 -8.73
C LYS A 72 4.46 14.49 -9.54
N LYS A 73 3.15 14.50 -9.28
CA LYS A 73 2.19 15.40 -9.94
C LYS A 73 2.41 16.87 -9.59
N LEU A 74 2.89 17.16 -8.38
CA LEU A 74 3.13 18.52 -7.88
C LEU A 74 4.47 19.10 -8.33
N GLU A 75 5.39 18.28 -8.84
CA GLU A 75 6.63 18.77 -9.46
C GLU A 75 6.32 19.65 -10.68
N PRO A 76 7.03 20.78 -10.86
CA PRO A 76 6.83 21.65 -12.02
C PRO A 76 7.24 20.94 -13.31
N LEU A 77 6.39 21.02 -14.34
CA LEU A 77 6.71 20.55 -15.69
C LEU A 77 7.75 21.45 -16.35
N SER A 78 8.56 20.85 -17.23
CA SER A 78 9.48 21.59 -18.07
C SER A 78 8.72 22.27 -19.23
N GLN A 79 9.13 23.48 -19.64
CA GLN A 79 8.41 24.28 -20.63
C GLN A 79 8.31 23.63 -22.03
N ASP A 80 9.16 22.64 -22.32
CA ASP A 80 9.18 21.93 -23.60
C ASP A 80 8.04 20.89 -23.73
N GLU A 81 7.42 20.47 -22.63
CA GLU A 81 6.35 19.46 -22.62
C GLU A 81 4.95 20.05 -22.88
N ASP A 82 4.81 21.38 -22.81
CA ASP A 82 3.52 22.11 -22.94
C ASP A 82 2.96 22.16 -24.38
N GLN A 83 3.72 21.72 -25.38
CA GLN A 83 3.27 21.66 -26.79
C GLN A 83 2.27 20.50 -27.08
N HIS A 84 1.90 19.71 -26.07
CA HIS A 84 1.05 18.52 -26.21
C HIS A 84 -0.47 18.79 -26.36
N ALA A 85 -0.91 20.05 -26.27
CA ALA A 85 -2.32 20.39 -26.40
C ALA A 85 -2.93 19.94 -27.76
N ASP A 86 -2.13 19.95 -28.83
CA ASP A 86 -2.56 19.56 -30.18
C ASP A 86 -2.78 18.05 -30.34
N LEU A 87 -2.07 17.21 -29.58
CA LEU A 87 -2.16 15.74 -29.68
C LEU A 87 -3.34 15.16 -28.90
N THR A 88 -3.72 15.79 -27.80
CA THR A 88 -4.75 15.27 -26.88
C THR A 88 -6.12 15.91 -27.08
N GLN A 89 -6.21 17.00 -27.85
CA GLN A 89 -7.42 17.84 -28.00
C GLN A 89 -8.08 18.20 -26.65
N SER A 90 -7.30 18.20 -25.57
CA SER A 90 -7.77 18.42 -24.21
C SER A 90 -7.38 19.81 -23.75
N ARG A 91 -8.34 20.53 -23.16
CA ARG A 91 -8.07 21.84 -22.53
C ARG A 91 -7.42 21.71 -21.15
N ARG A 92 -7.16 20.48 -20.70
CA ARG A 92 -6.58 20.21 -19.39
C ARG A 92 -5.05 20.40 -19.48
N PRO A 93 -4.44 21.24 -18.61
CA PRO A 93 -2.99 21.38 -18.59
C PRO A 93 -2.36 20.05 -18.17
N LEU A 94 -1.21 19.75 -18.75
CA LEU A 94 -0.43 18.60 -18.34
C LEU A 94 0.10 18.81 -16.92
N THR A 95 0.29 17.69 -16.23
CA THR A 95 0.99 17.64 -14.95
C THR A 95 2.08 16.59 -15.04
N SER A 96 3.16 16.74 -14.28
CA SER A 96 4.32 15.84 -14.26
C SER A 96 3.96 14.35 -14.00
N CYS A 97 2.80 14.09 -13.43
CA CYS A 97 2.19 12.76 -13.37
C CYS A 97 0.69 12.84 -13.69
N THR A 98 0.23 12.08 -14.69
CA THR A 98 -1.20 11.93 -14.98
C THR A 98 -1.78 10.77 -14.17
N ILE A 99 -2.62 11.09 -13.19
CA ILE A 99 -3.27 10.09 -12.32
C ILE A 99 -4.59 9.63 -12.94
N PHE A 100 -4.72 8.34 -13.13
CA PHE A 100 -5.90 7.70 -13.70
C PHE A 100 -6.70 6.97 -12.61
N LEU A 101 -7.98 7.31 -12.46
CA LEU A 101 -8.85 6.72 -11.44
C LEU A 101 -9.96 5.86 -12.08
N GLY A 102 -9.86 4.55 -11.90
CA GLY A 102 -10.90 3.59 -12.30
C GLY A 102 -11.68 3.09 -11.09
N TYR A 103 -13.00 3.02 -11.21
CA TYR A 103 -13.88 2.42 -10.20
C TYR A 103 -15.06 1.69 -10.84
N THR A 104 -15.62 0.71 -10.13
CA THR A 104 -16.79 -0.08 -10.58
C THR A 104 -18.11 0.58 -10.13
N SER A 105 -19.21 0.25 -10.80
CA SER A 105 -20.55 0.83 -10.59
C SER A 105 -21.02 0.74 -9.12
N ASN A 106 -20.73 -0.36 -8.44
CA ASN A 106 -21.05 -0.57 -7.02
C ASN A 106 -20.37 0.43 -6.06
N LEU A 107 -19.24 1.04 -6.44
CA LEU A 107 -18.56 2.04 -5.62
C LEU A 107 -19.28 3.39 -5.67
N ILE A 108 -19.93 3.72 -6.80
CA ILE A 108 -20.73 4.95 -6.95
C ILE A 108 -22.10 4.84 -6.29
N SER A 109 -22.67 3.64 -6.23
CA SER A 109 -23.89 3.40 -5.45
C SER A 109 -23.64 3.30 -3.94
N SER A 110 -22.38 3.19 -3.51
CA SER A 110 -21.96 3.23 -2.12
C SER A 110 -21.57 4.65 -1.66
N GLY A 111 -21.36 4.83 -0.35
CA GLY A 111 -20.84 6.09 0.23
C GLY A 111 -19.39 6.46 -0.17
N ILE A 112 -18.70 5.61 -0.94
CA ILE A 112 -17.39 5.97 -1.54
C ILE A 112 -17.56 7.04 -2.62
N ARG A 113 -18.78 7.24 -3.13
CA ARG A 113 -19.11 8.33 -4.05
C ARG A 113 -18.62 9.69 -3.55
N GLU A 114 -18.78 10.00 -2.25
CA GLU A 114 -18.36 11.28 -1.68
C GLU A 114 -16.83 11.44 -1.69
N THR A 115 -16.08 10.36 -1.47
CA THR A 115 -14.61 10.34 -1.57
C THR A 115 -14.16 10.57 -3.01
N ILE A 116 -14.78 9.89 -3.97
CA ILE A 116 -14.48 10.09 -5.41
C ILE A 116 -14.81 11.52 -5.82
N ARG A 117 -15.96 12.04 -5.40
CA ARG A 117 -16.39 13.43 -5.64
C ARG A 117 -15.35 14.43 -5.13
N TYR A 118 -14.81 14.22 -3.92
CA TYR A 118 -13.77 15.07 -3.36
C TYR A 118 -12.51 15.09 -4.24
N LEU A 119 -12.01 13.92 -4.66
CA LEU A 119 -10.80 13.82 -5.49
C LEU A 119 -10.97 14.54 -6.85
N VAL A 120 -12.13 14.37 -7.48
CA VAL A 120 -12.44 15.00 -8.77
C VAL A 120 -12.66 16.51 -8.62
N GLN A 121 -13.43 16.93 -7.59
CA GLN A 121 -13.72 18.36 -7.34
C GLN A 121 -12.45 19.18 -7.13
N HIS A 122 -11.44 18.61 -6.45
CA HIS A 122 -10.18 19.29 -6.16
C HIS A 122 -9.09 19.04 -7.21
N ASN A 123 -9.45 18.53 -8.40
CA ASN A 123 -8.54 18.30 -9.52
C ASN A 123 -7.30 17.43 -9.18
N MET A 124 -7.46 16.51 -8.22
CA MET A 124 -6.38 15.63 -7.76
C MET A 124 -6.09 14.51 -8.75
N VAL A 125 -7.11 14.08 -9.52
CA VAL A 125 -6.99 13.07 -10.57
C VAL A 125 -7.02 13.70 -11.96
N GLY A 126 -6.29 13.10 -12.91
CA GLY A 126 -6.19 13.52 -14.31
C GLY A 126 -7.44 13.14 -15.10
N THR A 127 -7.70 11.84 -15.15
CA THR A 127 -8.82 11.24 -15.87
C THR A 127 -9.47 10.18 -14.98
N TRP A 128 -10.78 10.01 -15.09
CA TRP A 128 -11.51 8.95 -14.41
C TRP A 128 -12.38 8.18 -15.39
N TRP A 129 -12.62 6.91 -15.08
CA TRP A 129 -13.57 6.08 -15.81
C TRP A 129 -14.34 5.18 -14.83
N THR A 130 -15.54 4.80 -15.24
CA THR A 130 -16.39 3.85 -14.52
C THR A 130 -16.64 2.64 -15.39
N TYR A 131 -16.66 1.46 -14.78
CA TYR A 131 -17.15 0.25 -15.43
C TYR A 131 -18.51 -0.14 -14.85
N TRP A 132 -19.32 -0.78 -15.69
CA TRP A 132 -20.62 -1.33 -15.31
C TRP A 132 -20.47 -2.68 -14.64
#